data_AF-A0A0S2DDK3-F1
#
_entry.id   AF-A0A0S2DDK3-F1
#
_cell.length_a   1.000
_cell.length_b   1.000
_cell.length_c   1.000
_cell.angle_alpha   90.00
_cell.angle_beta   90.00
_cell.angle_gamma   90.00
#
_symmetry.space_group_name_H-M   'P 1'
#
loop_
_entity.id
_entity.type
_entity.pdbx_description
1 polymer ?
#
loop_
_entity_poly.entity_id
_entity_poly.type
_entity_poly.pdbx_seq_one_letter_code
_entity_poly.pdbx_strand_id
1 'polypeptide(L)'
;MAVRAPQPMWSWTGAVAPAHGAGVGARDPLATGAFAPTYSANFAASTTLDATAMSAPAALHELRGLSMGTTWSVKLVAPVSALIGLERGIQAMLDEVVAQMSTWETDSDISRYNHAAAGSTHVLPAPFAEVLHAALALAADTDGAYDPTIGPLADLWGFGPAGARTQAPAAAPLAQARERVDWRRLHFDPARHELFQPGGAYLDFSSIAKGYGVDRVADWLLAHGVADCLVEVGGELRAHGRKPDGSAWRIAVEQPGREDEAAAVIALDNLSIATSGDYRRYFEPSGFEHTGGERSGAPTGGARRYSHTLDPRTGAPIDNAVASVTVVHERCMHADALATALTVLGARAGLAYANRCQLAALFVLREGEGFVARATPGFVARQRSA
;
A
#
# COMPACT_ATOMS: atom_id res chain seq x y z
N MET A 1 18.33 -7.12 15.67
CA MET A 1 17.82 -5.74 15.48
C MET A 1 16.51 -5.81 14.72
N ALA A 2 15.40 -5.37 15.34
CA ALA A 2 14.11 -5.23 14.65
C ALA A 2 14.18 -4.06 13.65
N VAL A 3 13.54 -4.20 12.50
CA VAL A 3 13.39 -3.09 11.54
C VAL A 3 12.22 -2.23 12.01
N ARG A 4 12.45 -0.95 12.29
CA ARG A 4 11.39 0.04 12.49
C ARG A 4 10.88 0.52 11.13
N ALA A 5 9.57 0.67 10.99
CA ALA A 5 8.96 1.27 9.80
C ALA A 5 9.41 2.74 9.66
N PRO A 6 9.79 3.22 8.45
CA PRO A 6 10.16 4.62 8.23
C PRO A 6 8.96 5.57 8.25
N GLN A 7 9.25 6.86 8.52
CA GLN A 7 8.29 7.96 8.66
C GLN A 7 7.85 8.51 7.29
N PRO A 8 6.54 8.76 7.05
CA PRO A 8 6.08 9.53 5.90
C PRO A 8 6.06 11.04 6.20
N MET A 9 6.73 11.85 5.36
CA MET A 9 6.54 13.31 5.26
C MET A 9 5.89 13.61 3.90
N TRP A 10 4.66 14.13 3.84
CA TRP A 10 4.09 14.58 2.57
C TRP A 10 3.51 15.99 2.64
N SER A 11 3.95 16.79 1.67
CA SER A 11 3.16 17.75 0.92
C SER A 11 3.29 17.36 -0.55
N TRP A 12 2.19 17.05 -1.23
CA TRP A 12 2.19 16.75 -2.66
C TRP A 12 2.28 18.06 -3.45
N THR A 13 3.47 18.44 -3.91
CA THR A 13 3.63 19.44 -4.99
C THR A 13 4.55 18.88 -6.05
N GLY A 14 4.06 18.77 -7.28
CA GLY A 14 4.91 18.70 -8.47
C GLY A 14 4.54 17.62 -9.47
N ALA A 15 3.72 17.99 -10.45
CA ALA A 15 3.73 17.37 -11.76
C ALA A 15 5.12 17.55 -12.41
N VAL A 16 5.68 16.49 -12.98
CA VAL A 16 6.80 16.59 -13.93
C VAL A 16 6.30 16.08 -15.26
N ALA A 17 6.06 17.02 -16.19
CA ALA A 17 5.70 16.72 -17.56
C ALA A 17 6.90 16.11 -18.33
N PRO A 18 6.67 15.22 -19.32
CA PRO A 18 7.72 14.72 -20.18
C PRO A 18 8.03 15.73 -21.30
N ALA A 19 9.30 15.99 -21.56
CA ALA A 19 9.74 16.76 -22.72
C ALA A 19 10.08 15.80 -23.88
N HIS A 20 9.27 15.81 -24.93
CA HIS A 20 9.61 15.22 -26.24
C HIS A 20 9.93 16.31 -27.28
N GLY A 21 11.16 16.25 -27.79
CA GLY A 21 11.61 16.36 -29.19
C GLY A 21 11.10 17.47 -30.13
N ALA A 22 12.06 18.18 -30.74
CA ALA A 22 12.02 18.58 -32.15
C ALA A 22 13.45 18.78 -32.69
N GLY A 23 13.71 18.32 -33.92
CA GLY A 23 15.00 18.42 -34.60
C GLY A 23 14.99 19.32 -35.84
N VAL A 24 16.07 19.16 -36.62
CA VAL A 24 16.36 19.57 -38.02
C VAL A 24 17.22 20.83 -38.20
N GLY A 25 18.35 20.68 -38.93
CA GLY A 25 19.06 21.81 -39.55
C GLY A 25 20.50 21.63 -40.08
N ALA A 26 20.70 20.78 -41.11
CA ALA A 26 21.59 20.91 -42.28
C ALA A 26 23.12 21.26 -42.17
N ARG A 27 23.99 20.45 -42.81
CA ARG A 27 24.69 20.70 -44.11
C ARG A 27 25.93 19.78 -44.33
N ASP A 28 26.04 19.29 -45.55
CA ASP A 28 27.09 18.47 -46.23
C ASP A 28 28.28 19.35 -46.73
N PRO A 29 29.30 18.86 -47.49
CA PRO A 29 30.12 17.63 -47.44
C PRO A 29 31.65 17.94 -47.59
N LEU A 30 32.54 16.92 -47.63
CA LEU A 30 33.58 16.72 -48.68
C LEU A 30 34.66 15.64 -48.35
N ALA A 31 35.02 14.92 -49.43
CA ALA A 31 36.37 14.42 -49.81
C ALA A 31 36.89 13.04 -49.30
N THR A 32 36.74 12.06 -50.21
CA THR A 32 37.79 11.21 -50.84
C THR A 32 39.01 10.73 -50.06
N GLY A 33 39.28 9.41 -50.12
CA GLY A 33 40.63 8.86 -49.96
C GLY A 33 40.66 7.33 -49.91
N ALA A 34 41.08 6.71 -51.00
CA ALA A 34 41.28 5.26 -51.14
C ALA A 34 42.53 4.74 -50.40
N PHE A 35 42.56 3.42 -50.18
CA PHE A 35 43.69 2.47 -50.29
C PHE A 35 43.75 1.46 -49.14
N ALA A 36 43.57 0.20 -49.50
CA ALA A 36 44.00 -0.94 -48.70
C ALA A 36 45.51 -1.16 -48.87
N PRO A 37 46.18 -1.74 -47.86
CA PRO A 37 46.95 -2.94 -48.15
C PRO A 37 46.81 -4.04 -47.08
N THR A 38 46.85 -5.29 -47.56
CA THR A 38 47.07 -6.51 -46.79
C THR A 38 48.52 -6.62 -46.32
N TYR A 39 48.75 -7.06 -45.07
CA TYR A 39 49.96 -7.78 -44.66
C TYR A 39 49.66 -8.75 -43.50
N SER A 40 50.33 -9.91 -43.55
CA SER A 40 50.08 -11.12 -42.76
C SER A 40 50.61 -11.09 -41.32
N ALA A 41 49.90 -11.87 -40.47
CA ALA A 41 50.34 -12.73 -39.37
C ALA A 41 51.36 -12.21 -38.33
N ASN A 42 50.96 -12.21 -37.04
CA ASN A 42 51.54 -13.12 -36.04
C ASN A 42 50.81 -13.07 -34.67
N PHE A 43 50.64 -14.27 -34.11
CA PHE A 43 50.46 -14.67 -32.70
C PHE A 43 50.13 -13.56 -31.66
N ALA A 44 48.93 -13.67 -31.08
CA ALA A 44 48.70 -13.26 -29.70
C ALA A 44 47.82 -14.31 -29.02
N ALA A 45 48.25 -14.70 -27.82
CA ALA A 45 47.76 -15.83 -27.04
C ALA A 45 46.22 -15.88 -26.94
N SER A 46 45.68 -17.06 -27.21
CA SER A 46 44.33 -17.43 -26.78
C SER A 46 44.35 -17.60 -25.26
N THR A 47 44.30 -16.50 -24.52
CA THR A 47 43.83 -16.52 -23.14
C THR A 47 42.33 -16.76 -23.22
N THR A 48 41.94 -18.03 -23.18
CA THR A 48 40.59 -18.40 -22.76
C THR A 48 40.46 -17.92 -21.31
N LEU A 49 40.05 -16.66 -21.15
CA LEU A 49 39.35 -16.23 -19.95
C LEU A 49 38.12 -17.13 -19.90
N ASP A 50 38.18 -18.16 -19.07
CA ASP A 50 36.99 -18.85 -18.60
C ASP A 50 36.12 -17.78 -17.93
N ALA A 51 35.24 -17.20 -18.73
CA ALA A 51 34.15 -16.35 -18.30
C ALA A 51 33.05 -17.21 -17.68
N THR A 52 33.41 -18.13 -16.77
CA THR A 52 32.56 -18.33 -15.61
C THR A 52 32.65 -17.03 -14.84
N ALA A 53 31.82 -16.06 -15.24
CA ALA A 53 31.61 -14.83 -14.51
C ALA A 53 31.48 -15.23 -13.04
N MET A 54 32.47 -14.85 -12.23
CA MET A 54 32.38 -14.93 -10.79
C MET A 54 31.20 -14.05 -10.40
N SER A 55 30.01 -14.63 -10.39
CA SER A 55 28.81 -13.98 -9.89
C SER A 55 29.13 -13.70 -8.43
N ALA A 56 29.21 -12.41 -8.08
CA ALA A 56 29.47 -12.00 -6.71
C ALA A 56 28.47 -12.74 -5.80
N PRO A 57 28.91 -13.28 -4.64
CA PRO A 57 28.03 -14.03 -3.76
C PRO A 57 26.84 -13.16 -3.37
N ALA A 58 25.66 -13.78 -3.27
CA ALA A 58 24.46 -13.07 -2.87
C ALA A 58 24.63 -12.49 -1.47
N ALA A 59 24.27 -11.22 -1.31
CA ALA A 59 24.36 -10.50 -0.04
C ALA A 59 23.04 -9.79 0.24
N LEU A 60 22.85 -9.38 1.50
CA LEU A 60 21.68 -8.59 1.89
C LEU A 60 21.83 -7.16 1.35
N HIS A 61 20.84 -6.73 0.57
CA HIS A 61 20.73 -5.40 0.02
C HIS A 61 19.40 -4.76 0.40
N GLU A 62 19.33 -3.43 0.24
CA GLU A 62 18.10 -2.67 0.43
C GLU A 62 17.90 -1.75 -0.78
N LEU A 63 16.74 -1.89 -1.43
CA LEU A 63 16.27 -1.04 -2.51
C LEU A 63 15.13 -0.16 -1.99
N ARG A 64 14.99 1.05 -2.54
CA ARG A 64 13.99 2.02 -2.11
C ARG A 64 13.49 2.84 -3.27
N GLY A 65 12.27 3.34 -3.16
CA GLY A 65 11.69 4.27 -4.13
C GLY A 65 10.40 4.89 -3.62
N LEU A 66 9.64 5.45 -4.54
CA LEU A 66 8.36 6.12 -4.28
C LEU A 66 7.25 5.45 -5.09
N SER A 67 6.08 5.29 -4.45
CA SER A 67 4.84 4.85 -5.12
C SER A 67 3.63 5.14 -4.23
N MET A 68 2.45 5.29 -4.80
CA MET A 68 1.17 5.46 -4.07
C MET A 68 1.22 6.60 -3.03
N GLY A 69 1.93 7.68 -3.36
CA GLY A 69 2.15 8.81 -2.46
C GLY A 69 3.02 8.54 -1.26
N THR A 70 3.69 7.40 -1.17
CA THR A 70 4.55 6.96 -0.07
C THR A 70 5.91 6.46 -0.56
N THR A 71 6.77 6.03 0.36
CA THR A 71 7.97 5.26 0.05
C THR A 71 7.65 3.77 0.00
N TRP A 72 8.45 3.04 -0.77
CA TRP A 72 8.61 1.60 -0.64
C TRP A 72 10.06 1.27 -0.29
N SER A 73 10.26 0.16 0.41
CA SER A 73 11.57 -0.43 0.68
C SER A 73 11.54 -1.94 0.52
N VAL A 74 12.58 -2.51 -0.10
CA VAL A 74 12.73 -3.97 -0.24
C VAL A 74 14.11 -4.36 0.25
N LYS A 75 14.15 -5.14 1.34
CA LYS A 75 15.36 -5.82 1.80
C LYS A 75 15.41 -7.20 1.18
N LEU A 76 16.49 -7.56 0.51
CA LEU A 76 16.54 -8.82 -0.24
C LEU A 76 17.96 -9.38 -0.33
N VAL A 77 18.07 -10.70 -0.45
CA VAL A 77 19.35 -11.38 -0.67
C VAL A 77 19.53 -11.65 -2.16
N ALA A 78 20.50 -11.00 -2.80
CA ALA A 78 20.77 -11.12 -4.24
C ALA A 78 22.23 -10.79 -4.59
N PRO A 79 22.74 -11.20 -5.76
CA PRO A 79 24.01 -10.70 -6.28
C PRO A 79 23.89 -9.23 -6.68
N VAL A 80 24.96 -8.46 -6.47
CA VAL A 80 25.02 -7.01 -6.80
C VAL A 80 24.65 -6.73 -8.26
N SER A 81 25.02 -7.63 -9.18
CA SER A 81 24.73 -7.50 -10.61
C SER A 81 23.24 -7.50 -10.95
N ALA A 82 22.38 -8.05 -10.08
CA ALA A 82 20.93 -8.12 -10.30
C ALA A 82 20.18 -6.87 -9.80
N LEU A 83 20.79 -6.05 -8.94
CA LEU A 83 20.07 -5.00 -8.19
C LEU A 83 19.34 -4.00 -9.08
N ILE A 84 19.98 -3.52 -10.16
CA ILE A 84 19.36 -2.56 -11.09
C ILE A 84 18.13 -3.16 -11.77
N GLY A 85 18.19 -4.44 -12.15
CA GLY A 85 17.07 -5.14 -12.78
C GLY A 85 15.93 -5.37 -11.79
N LEU A 86 16.25 -5.76 -10.57
CA LEU A 86 15.29 -5.96 -9.49
C LEU A 86 14.58 -4.64 -9.11
N GLU A 87 15.32 -3.55 -8.96
CA GLU A 87 14.76 -2.23 -8.64
C GLU A 87 13.74 -1.78 -9.69
N ARG A 88 14.09 -1.88 -10.98
CA ARG A 88 13.18 -1.53 -12.08
C ARG A 88 11.95 -2.42 -12.11
N GLY A 89 12.12 -3.73 -11.87
CA GLY A 89 11.01 -4.67 -11.83
C GLY A 89 10.06 -4.42 -10.67
N ILE A 90 10.59 -4.14 -9.47
CA ILE A 90 9.82 -3.74 -8.30
C ILE A 90 9.00 -2.49 -8.61
N GLN A 91 9.64 -1.44 -9.14
CA GLN A 91 8.94 -0.20 -9.49
C GLN A 91 7.84 -0.46 -10.52
N ALA A 92 8.11 -1.26 -11.56
CA ALA A 92 7.12 -1.59 -12.59
C ALA A 92 5.88 -2.32 -12.03
N MET A 93 6.05 -3.20 -11.04
CA MET A 93 4.90 -3.86 -10.37
C MET A 93 4.04 -2.86 -9.60
N LEU A 94 4.67 -1.89 -8.92
CA LEU A 94 3.95 -0.86 -8.19
C LEU A 94 3.29 0.16 -9.14
N ASP A 95 3.95 0.52 -10.23
CA ASP A 95 3.41 1.39 -11.27
C ASP A 95 2.19 0.76 -11.96
N GLU A 96 2.18 -0.56 -12.17
CA GLU A 96 1.01 -1.28 -12.68
C GLU A 96 -0.19 -1.16 -11.72
N VAL A 97 0.04 -1.28 -10.40
CA VAL A 97 -1.03 -1.09 -9.40
C VAL A 97 -1.54 0.35 -9.42
N VAL A 98 -0.65 1.35 -9.51
CA VAL A 98 -1.03 2.76 -9.64
C VAL A 98 -1.87 3.00 -10.89
N ALA A 99 -1.42 2.49 -12.04
CA ALA A 99 -2.12 2.63 -13.32
C ALA A 99 -3.52 2.01 -13.34
N GLN A 100 -3.77 1.00 -12.49
CA GLN A 100 -5.08 0.37 -12.41
C GLN A 100 -5.96 0.93 -11.29
N MET A 101 -5.37 1.27 -10.13
CA MET A 101 -6.11 1.40 -8.87
C MET A 101 -5.97 2.77 -8.20
N SER A 102 -5.19 3.70 -8.76
CA SER A 102 -5.05 5.05 -8.20
C SER A 102 -6.24 5.94 -8.58
N THR A 103 -7.00 6.40 -7.60
CA THR A 103 -8.04 7.43 -7.80
C THR A 103 -7.45 8.81 -8.11
N TRP A 104 -6.15 9.00 -7.91
CA TRP A 104 -5.43 10.26 -8.16
C TRP A 104 -4.94 10.38 -9.61
N GLU A 105 -4.81 9.24 -10.31
CA GLU A 105 -4.43 9.20 -11.73
C GLU A 105 -5.70 9.25 -12.58
N THR A 106 -5.87 10.31 -13.37
CA THR A 106 -7.09 10.52 -14.18
C THR A 106 -7.31 9.40 -15.20
N ASP A 107 -6.23 8.84 -15.70
CA ASP A 107 -6.25 7.81 -16.73
C ASP A 107 -6.20 6.39 -16.15
N SER A 108 -6.30 6.18 -14.83
CA SER A 108 -6.29 4.83 -14.27
C SER A 108 -7.57 4.04 -14.58
N ASP A 109 -7.51 2.71 -14.54
CA ASP A 109 -8.71 1.88 -14.70
C ASP A 109 -9.82 2.26 -13.72
N ILE A 110 -9.48 2.51 -12.44
CA ILE A 110 -10.45 2.89 -11.41
C ILE A 110 -11.09 4.25 -11.70
N SER A 111 -10.30 5.24 -12.13
CA SER A 111 -10.80 6.57 -12.48
C SER A 111 -11.69 6.50 -13.72
N ARG A 112 -11.30 5.73 -14.74
CA ARG A 112 -12.15 5.50 -15.92
C ARG A 112 -13.48 4.87 -15.56
N TYR A 113 -13.50 3.86 -14.69
CA TYR A 113 -14.75 3.26 -14.21
C TYR A 113 -15.61 4.25 -13.41
N ASN A 114 -14.98 5.01 -12.50
CA ASN A 114 -15.64 5.99 -11.64
C ASN A 114 -16.30 7.14 -12.42
N HIS A 115 -15.72 7.51 -13.57
CA HIS A 115 -16.24 8.55 -14.45
C HIS A 115 -17.10 8.02 -15.60
N ALA A 116 -17.29 6.70 -15.71
CA ALA A 116 -18.06 6.11 -16.79
C ALA A 116 -19.56 6.45 -16.71
N ALA A 117 -20.21 6.46 -17.88
CA ALA A 117 -21.64 6.71 -17.97
C ALA A 117 -22.45 5.61 -17.26
N ALA A 118 -23.56 6.00 -16.63
CA ALA A 118 -24.53 5.06 -16.08
C ALA A 118 -25.02 4.10 -17.17
N GLY A 119 -25.15 2.81 -16.85
CA GLY A 119 -25.60 1.79 -17.78
C GLY A 119 -24.48 1.14 -18.61
N SER A 120 -23.23 1.53 -18.41
CA SER A 120 -22.08 0.94 -19.13
C SER A 120 -21.52 -0.30 -18.40
N THR A 121 -20.95 -1.22 -19.16
CA THR A 121 -20.23 -2.40 -18.66
C THR A 121 -18.76 -2.32 -19.06
N HIS A 122 -17.87 -2.61 -18.13
CA HIS A 122 -16.42 -2.49 -18.30
C HIS A 122 -15.75 -3.83 -18.03
N VAL A 123 -14.91 -4.29 -18.95
CA VAL A 123 -14.02 -5.43 -18.72
C VAL A 123 -12.80 -4.94 -17.95
N LEU A 124 -12.55 -5.53 -16.80
CA LEU A 124 -11.51 -5.15 -15.86
C LEU A 124 -10.24 -5.97 -16.11
N PRO A 125 -9.04 -5.37 -15.97
CA PRO A 125 -7.80 -6.14 -15.88
C PRO A 125 -7.86 -7.15 -14.71
N ALA A 126 -7.18 -8.30 -14.86
CA ALA A 126 -7.21 -9.34 -13.83
C ALA A 126 -6.77 -8.86 -12.43
N PRO A 127 -5.71 -8.04 -12.27
CA PRO A 127 -5.33 -7.49 -10.97
C PRO A 127 -6.44 -6.64 -10.32
N PHE A 128 -7.10 -5.79 -11.12
CA PHE A 128 -8.25 -5.01 -10.67
C PHE A 128 -9.40 -5.90 -10.21
N ALA A 129 -9.76 -6.90 -11.03
CA ALA A 129 -10.85 -7.83 -10.75
C ALA A 129 -10.61 -8.62 -9.45
N GLU A 130 -9.36 -9.04 -9.19
CA GLU A 130 -8.97 -9.71 -7.95
C GLU A 130 -9.19 -8.81 -6.71
N VAL A 131 -8.71 -7.57 -6.76
CA VAL A 131 -8.87 -6.61 -5.67
C VAL A 131 -10.35 -6.27 -5.43
N LEU A 132 -11.11 -6.04 -6.50
CA LEU A 132 -12.55 -5.78 -6.42
C LEU A 132 -13.30 -6.96 -5.80
N HIS A 133 -12.97 -8.19 -6.22
CA HIS A 133 -13.58 -9.39 -5.67
C HIS A 133 -13.35 -9.51 -4.15
N ALA A 134 -12.09 -9.35 -3.72
CA ALA A 134 -11.73 -9.39 -2.31
C ALA A 134 -12.42 -8.27 -1.50
N ALA A 135 -12.49 -7.07 -2.05
CA ALA A 135 -13.13 -5.92 -1.43
C ALA A 135 -14.64 -6.11 -1.27
N LEU A 136 -15.34 -6.63 -2.28
CA LEU A 136 -16.77 -6.94 -2.23
C LEU A 136 -17.09 -8.07 -1.24
N ALA A 137 -16.27 -9.12 -1.22
CA ALA A 137 -16.41 -10.21 -0.26
C ALA A 137 -16.29 -9.68 1.18
N LEU A 138 -15.29 -8.84 1.46
CA LEU A 138 -15.12 -8.24 2.77
C LEU A 138 -16.26 -7.27 3.14
N ALA A 139 -16.77 -6.52 2.16
CA ALA A 139 -17.92 -5.65 2.37
C ALA A 139 -19.18 -6.44 2.77
N ALA A 140 -19.42 -7.58 2.13
CA ALA A 140 -20.50 -8.50 2.49
C ALA A 140 -20.30 -9.09 3.90
N ASP A 141 -19.11 -9.62 4.19
CA ASP A 141 -18.80 -10.29 5.47
C ASP A 141 -18.85 -9.35 6.69
N THR A 142 -18.63 -8.06 6.46
CA THR A 142 -18.62 -7.02 7.50
C THR A 142 -19.89 -6.18 7.54
N ASP A 143 -20.90 -6.54 6.74
CA ASP A 143 -22.16 -5.81 6.58
C ASP A 143 -21.94 -4.30 6.30
N GLY A 144 -21.02 -4.00 5.38
CA GLY A 144 -20.70 -2.65 4.95
C GLY A 144 -19.87 -1.82 5.94
N ALA A 145 -19.30 -2.42 6.99
CA ALA A 145 -18.27 -1.73 7.78
C ALA A 145 -17.00 -1.47 6.95
N TYR A 146 -16.69 -2.38 6.03
CA TYR A 146 -15.80 -2.11 4.90
C TYR A 146 -16.66 -1.89 3.65
N ASP A 147 -16.36 -0.88 2.83
CA ASP A 147 -17.08 -0.62 1.58
C ASP A 147 -16.13 -0.02 0.54
N PRO A 148 -15.84 -0.71 -0.58
CA PRO A 148 -14.97 -0.16 -1.63
C PRO A 148 -15.61 1.02 -2.39
N THR A 149 -16.88 1.35 -2.16
CA THR A 149 -17.55 2.51 -2.77
C THR A 149 -17.44 3.78 -1.92
N ILE A 150 -16.55 3.81 -0.93
CA ILE A 150 -16.40 4.90 0.05
C ILE A 150 -15.92 6.24 -0.54
N GLY A 151 -15.36 6.24 -1.76
CA GLY A 151 -14.72 7.40 -2.37
C GLY A 151 -15.53 8.72 -2.33
N PRO A 152 -16.85 8.76 -2.58
CA PRO A 152 -17.67 9.96 -2.43
C PRO A 152 -17.59 10.62 -1.06
N LEU A 153 -17.46 9.82 0.00
CA LEU A 153 -17.29 10.31 1.36
C LEU A 153 -15.84 10.71 1.61
N ALA A 154 -14.87 9.92 1.15
CA ALA A 154 -13.46 10.25 1.26
C ALA A 154 -13.13 11.61 0.62
N ASP A 155 -13.62 11.88 -0.59
CA ASP A 155 -13.47 13.16 -1.28
C ASP A 155 -14.11 14.32 -0.51
N LEU A 156 -15.31 14.09 0.04
CA LEU A 156 -16.05 15.12 0.75
C LEU A 156 -15.34 15.52 2.05
N TRP A 157 -14.74 14.56 2.74
CA TRP A 157 -13.90 14.79 3.93
C TRP A 157 -12.48 15.25 3.62
N GLY A 158 -12.08 15.29 2.34
CA GLY A 158 -10.79 15.79 1.89
C GLY A 158 -9.65 14.78 1.92
N PHE A 159 -9.97 13.49 1.94
CA PHE A 159 -9.00 12.39 1.91
C PHE A 159 -8.77 11.82 0.50
N GLY A 160 -9.57 12.25 -0.49
CA GLY A 160 -9.40 11.86 -1.89
C GLY A 160 -8.84 12.97 -2.79
N PRO A 161 -8.84 12.77 -4.12
CA PRO A 161 -8.15 13.62 -5.09
C PRO A 161 -8.55 15.11 -5.08
N ALA A 162 -9.74 15.43 -4.57
CA ALA A 162 -10.18 16.82 -4.39
C ALA A 162 -9.34 17.61 -3.38
N GLY A 163 -8.49 16.94 -2.59
CA GLY A 163 -7.56 17.54 -1.63
C GLY A 163 -8.17 17.87 -0.27
N ALA A 164 -7.29 18.28 0.65
CA ALA A 164 -7.64 18.52 2.05
C ALA A 164 -8.73 19.58 2.23
N ARG A 165 -9.56 19.40 3.26
CA ARG A 165 -10.62 20.33 3.67
C ARG A 165 -10.31 20.91 5.05
N THR A 166 -10.65 22.18 5.25
CA THR A 166 -10.46 22.89 6.53
C THR A 166 -11.69 22.83 7.43
N GLN A 167 -12.83 22.34 6.92
CA GLN A 167 -14.09 22.27 7.64
C GLN A 167 -14.80 20.94 7.37
N ALA A 168 -15.56 20.47 8.36
CA ALA A 168 -16.40 19.30 8.19
C ALA A 168 -17.48 19.54 7.11
N PRO A 169 -17.88 18.51 6.35
CA PRO A 169 -18.92 18.64 5.35
C PRO A 169 -20.26 19.08 5.93
N ALA A 170 -21.02 19.88 5.17
CA ALA A 170 -22.40 20.18 5.50
C ALA A 170 -23.27 18.91 5.44
N ALA A 171 -24.32 18.86 6.27
CA ALA A 171 -25.18 17.68 6.42
C ALA A 171 -25.86 17.23 5.11
N ALA A 172 -26.30 18.16 4.26
CA ALA A 172 -26.98 17.82 3.02
C ALA A 172 -26.05 17.17 1.97
N PRO A 173 -24.87 17.74 1.62
CA PRO A 173 -23.88 17.05 0.80
C PRO A 173 -23.43 15.71 1.37
N LEU A 174 -23.32 15.59 2.70
CA LEU A 174 -22.97 14.35 3.36
C LEU A 174 -24.04 13.27 3.15
N ALA A 175 -25.32 13.61 3.32
CA ALA A 175 -26.42 12.69 3.06
C ALA A 175 -26.43 12.20 1.60
N GLN A 176 -26.23 13.11 0.63
CA GLN A 176 -26.16 12.78 -0.79
C GLN A 176 -24.96 11.89 -1.14
N ALA A 177 -23.79 12.13 -0.51
CA ALA A 177 -22.63 11.27 -0.69
C ALA A 177 -22.87 9.86 -0.14
N ARG A 178 -23.51 9.73 1.02
CA ARG A 178 -23.86 8.43 1.62
C ARG A 178 -24.78 7.58 0.76
N GLU A 179 -25.73 8.18 0.04
CA GLU A 179 -26.61 7.46 -0.90
C GLU A 179 -25.85 6.82 -2.08
N ARG A 180 -24.63 7.29 -2.36
CA ARG A 180 -23.75 6.72 -3.38
C ARG A 180 -22.80 5.65 -2.86
N VAL A 181 -22.67 5.52 -1.53
CA VAL A 181 -21.83 4.51 -0.89
C VAL A 181 -22.71 3.30 -0.55
N ASP A 182 -22.76 2.38 -1.51
CA ASP A 182 -23.48 1.12 -1.37
C ASP A 182 -22.87 0.07 -2.31
N TRP A 183 -21.97 -0.73 -1.76
CA TRP A 183 -21.34 -1.85 -2.49
C TRP A 183 -22.37 -2.81 -3.12
N ARG A 184 -23.59 -2.90 -2.60
CA ARG A 184 -24.65 -3.79 -3.12
C ARG A 184 -25.15 -3.37 -4.50
N ARG A 185 -24.91 -2.12 -4.90
CA ARG A 185 -25.25 -1.60 -6.24
C ARG A 185 -24.24 -2.03 -7.31
N LEU A 186 -23.07 -2.53 -6.92
CA LEU A 186 -22.06 -3.00 -7.86
C LEU A 186 -22.48 -4.36 -8.40
N HIS A 187 -22.62 -4.46 -9.72
CA HIS A 187 -22.86 -5.75 -10.38
C HIS A 187 -21.57 -6.21 -11.06
N PHE A 188 -20.82 -7.04 -10.35
CA PHE A 188 -19.55 -7.60 -10.79
C PHE A 188 -19.73 -9.08 -11.19
N ASP A 189 -19.34 -9.43 -12.41
CA ASP A 189 -19.22 -10.81 -12.87
C ASP A 189 -17.74 -11.25 -12.76
N PRO A 190 -17.39 -12.09 -11.76
CA PRO A 190 -16.01 -12.53 -11.56
C PRO A 190 -15.53 -13.52 -12.62
N ALA A 191 -16.40 -14.19 -13.38
CA ALA A 191 -15.98 -15.12 -14.42
C ALA A 191 -15.59 -14.37 -15.71
N ARG A 192 -16.26 -13.24 -15.97
CA ARG A 192 -16.02 -12.39 -17.15
C ARG A 192 -15.10 -11.20 -16.86
N HIS A 193 -14.80 -10.96 -15.58
CA HIS A 193 -14.17 -9.72 -15.10
C HIS A 193 -14.93 -8.46 -15.54
N GLU A 194 -16.26 -8.54 -15.60
CA GLU A 194 -17.10 -7.43 -16.06
C GLU A 194 -17.75 -6.71 -14.89
N LEU A 195 -17.66 -5.38 -14.87
CA LEU A 195 -18.31 -4.54 -13.88
C LEU A 195 -19.26 -3.55 -14.54
N PHE A 196 -20.51 -3.58 -14.11
CA PHE A 196 -21.54 -2.62 -14.54
C PHE A 196 -21.49 -1.35 -13.70
N GLN A 197 -21.52 -0.19 -14.35
CA GLN A 197 -21.61 1.12 -13.71
C GLN A 197 -23.10 1.53 -13.57
N PRO A 198 -23.73 1.40 -12.39
CA PRO A 198 -25.16 1.70 -12.20
C PRO A 198 -25.47 3.21 -12.22
N GLY A 199 -24.44 4.06 -12.26
CA GLY A 199 -24.56 5.51 -12.19
C GLY A 199 -24.20 6.03 -10.80
N GLY A 200 -23.16 6.87 -10.75
CA GLY A 200 -22.69 7.51 -9.53
C GLY A 200 -21.98 6.59 -8.55
N ALA A 201 -21.78 5.30 -8.87
CA ALA A 201 -20.92 4.43 -8.09
C ALA A 201 -19.46 4.84 -8.31
N TYR A 202 -18.71 4.91 -7.22
CA TYR A 202 -17.34 5.39 -7.22
C TYR A 202 -16.50 4.51 -6.32
N LEU A 203 -15.57 3.77 -6.91
CA LEU A 203 -14.65 2.87 -6.22
C LEU A 203 -13.45 3.62 -5.65
N ASP A 204 -13.00 3.15 -4.50
CA ASP A 204 -11.76 3.55 -3.84
C ASP A 204 -11.11 2.31 -3.22
N PHE A 205 -9.89 2.00 -3.66
CA PHE A 205 -9.10 0.85 -3.19
C PHE A 205 -7.95 1.25 -2.25
N SER A 206 -7.96 2.47 -1.71
CA SER A 206 -6.88 2.99 -0.86
C SER A 206 -6.59 2.15 0.40
N SER A 207 -7.55 1.34 0.85
CA SER A 207 -7.45 0.45 2.02
C SER A 207 -7.11 -1.02 1.69
N ILE A 208 -6.78 -1.33 0.43
CA ILE A 208 -6.47 -2.70 -0.03
C ILE A 208 -5.37 -2.75 -1.10
N ALA A 209 -5.23 -1.71 -1.92
CA ALA A 209 -4.32 -1.69 -3.06
C ALA A 209 -2.84 -1.65 -2.67
N LYS A 210 -2.48 -1.03 -1.53
CA LYS A 210 -1.09 -1.04 -1.03
C LYS A 210 -0.67 -2.45 -0.62
N GLY A 211 -1.50 -3.13 0.19
CA GLY A 211 -1.30 -4.54 0.50
C GLY A 211 -1.22 -5.42 -0.76
N TYR A 212 -2.05 -5.16 -1.77
CA TYR A 212 -1.94 -5.85 -3.06
C TYR A 212 -0.60 -5.58 -3.77
N GLY A 213 -0.12 -4.33 -3.80
CA GLY A 213 1.19 -3.98 -4.36
C GLY A 213 2.35 -4.70 -3.66
N VAL A 214 2.30 -4.83 -2.33
CA VAL A 214 3.26 -5.62 -1.55
C VAL A 214 3.25 -7.08 -2.00
N ASP A 215 2.06 -7.67 -2.17
CA ASP A 215 1.91 -9.04 -2.64
C ASP A 215 2.47 -9.24 -4.05
N ARG A 216 2.19 -8.30 -4.97
CA ARG A 216 2.69 -8.32 -6.36
C ARG A 216 4.20 -8.28 -6.42
N VAL A 217 4.83 -7.40 -5.65
CA VAL A 217 6.28 -7.29 -5.56
C VAL A 217 6.89 -8.57 -4.99
N ALA A 218 6.34 -9.11 -3.90
CA ALA A 218 6.83 -10.34 -3.29
C ALA A 218 6.74 -11.53 -4.26
N ASP A 219 5.58 -11.74 -4.89
CA ASP A 219 5.35 -12.84 -5.82
C ASP A 219 6.26 -12.70 -7.07
N TRP A 220 6.47 -11.48 -7.57
CA TRP A 220 7.40 -11.21 -8.67
C TRP A 220 8.86 -11.53 -8.29
N LEU A 221 9.33 -11.11 -7.11
CA LEU A 221 10.68 -11.39 -6.62
C LEU A 221 10.93 -12.90 -6.51
N LEU A 222 9.96 -13.65 -5.97
CA LEU A 222 10.04 -15.11 -5.87
C LEU A 222 10.13 -15.77 -7.25
N ALA A 223 9.33 -15.31 -8.21
CA ALA A 223 9.40 -15.78 -9.60
C ALA A 223 10.74 -15.48 -10.27
N HIS A 224 11.49 -14.48 -9.79
CA HIS A 224 12.83 -14.09 -10.27
C HIS A 224 13.97 -14.68 -9.42
N GLY A 225 13.67 -15.67 -8.56
CA GLY A 225 14.67 -16.41 -7.79
C GLY A 225 15.16 -15.71 -6.53
N VAL A 226 14.53 -14.61 -6.11
CA VAL A 226 14.83 -13.94 -4.85
C VAL A 226 13.97 -14.55 -3.74
N ALA A 227 14.51 -15.59 -3.09
CA ALA A 227 13.79 -16.37 -2.08
C ALA A 227 13.71 -15.71 -0.70
N ASP A 228 14.65 -14.81 -0.39
CA ASP A 228 14.80 -14.19 0.92
C ASP A 228 14.59 -12.69 0.81
N CYS A 229 13.42 -12.20 1.20
CA CYS A 229 13.07 -10.79 1.08
C CYS A 229 12.09 -10.30 2.17
N LEU A 230 12.12 -8.99 2.41
CA LEU A 230 11.15 -8.23 3.16
C LEU A 230 10.75 -7.03 2.31
N VAL A 231 9.51 -7.05 1.83
CA VAL A 231 8.88 -5.97 1.06
C VAL A 231 8.08 -5.11 2.00
N GLU A 232 8.21 -3.79 1.87
CA GLU A 232 7.44 -2.79 2.60
C GLU A 232 6.99 -1.68 1.64
N VAL A 233 5.70 -1.32 1.70
CA VAL A 233 5.12 -0.19 0.97
C VAL A 233 4.20 0.53 1.93
N GLY A 234 4.52 1.77 2.31
CA GLY A 234 3.62 2.60 3.12
C GLY A 234 3.26 2.05 4.52
N GLY A 235 4.08 1.17 5.08
CA GLY A 235 3.85 0.50 6.36
C GLY A 235 3.18 -0.87 6.25
N GLU A 236 2.74 -1.30 5.07
CA GLU A 236 2.31 -2.67 4.79
C GLU A 236 3.53 -3.52 4.43
N LEU A 237 3.67 -4.72 5.02
CA LEU A 237 4.84 -5.58 4.83
C LEU A 237 4.49 -7.02 4.46
N ARG A 238 5.39 -7.66 3.72
CA ARG A 238 5.43 -9.11 3.51
C ARG A 238 6.86 -9.61 3.53
N ALA A 239 7.11 -10.70 4.24
CA ALA A 239 8.42 -11.33 4.29
C ALA A 239 8.37 -12.75 3.74
N HIS A 240 9.43 -13.15 3.06
CA HIS A 240 9.68 -14.52 2.62
C HIS A 240 11.10 -14.94 2.99
N GLY A 241 11.26 -16.22 3.31
CA GLY A 241 12.57 -16.79 3.65
C GLY A 241 13.19 -16.21 4.92
N ARG A 242 14.52 -16.17 4.96
CA ARG A 242 15.33 -15.83 6.14
C ARG A 242 16.44 -14.84 5.78
N LYS A 243 17.00 -14.18 6.79
CA LYS A 243 18.20 -13.36 6.61
C LYS A 243 19.42 -14.26 6.35
N PRO A 244 20.54 -13.73 5.83
CA PRO A 244 21.76 -14.51 5.61
C PRO A 244 22.33 -15.21 6.86
N ASP A 245 22.02 -14.70 8.05
CA ASP A 245 22.40 -15.31 9.34
C ASP A 245 21.45 -16.43 9.79
N GLY A 246 20.45 -16.80 8.97
CA GLY A 246 19.43 -17.80 9.25
C GLY A 246 18.27 -17.33 10.13
N SER A 247 18.33 -16.09 10.64
CA SER A 247 17.28 -15.54 11.48
C SER A 247 16.07 -15.06 10.68
N ALA A 248 14.88 -15.11 11.30
CA ALA A 248 13.64 -14.66 10.68
C ALA A 248 13.57 -13.13 10.54
N TRP A 249 12.69 -12.67 9.65
CA TRP A 249 12.37 -11.25 9.53
C TRP A 249 11.49 -10.80 10.70
N ARG A 250 12.08 -10.08 11.67
CA ARG A 250 11.36 -9.56 12.85
C ARG A 250 10.90 -8.11 12.67
N ILE A 251 9.60 -7.90 12.82
CA ILE A 251 8.93 -6.60 12.72
C ILE A 251 8.41 -6.19 14.09
N ALA A 252 8.73 -4.96 14.49
CA ALA A 252 8.17 -4.37 15.70
C ALA A 252 6.83 -3.70 15.37
N VAL A 253 5.79 -4.03 16.13
CA VAL A 253 4.50 -3.32 16.11
C VAL A 253 4.58 -2.21 17.14
N GLU A 254 4.35 -0.98 16.71
CA GLU A 254 4.51 0.21 17.55
C GLU A 254 3.43 0.31 18.64
N GLN A 255 3.80 0.92 19.77
CA GLN A 255 2.87 1.32 20.81
C GLN A 255 2.61 2.83 20.75
N PRO A 256 1.39 3.27 20.40
CA PRO A 256 0.99 4.67 20.50
C PRO A 256 1.33 5.27 21.88
N GLY A 257 1.94 6.46 21.90
CA GLY A 257 2.31 7.18 23.12
C GLY A 257 3.55 6.67 23.85
N ARG A 258 4.19 5.59 23.40
CA ARG A 258 5.46 5.05 23.92
C ARG A 258 6.32 4.58 22.76
N GLU A 259 6.85 5.52 21.99
CA GLU A 259 7.52 5.25 20.71
C GLU A 259 8.84 4.47 20.85
N ASP A 260 9.41 4.43 22.06
CA ASP A 260 10.58 3.61 22.38
C ASP A 260 10.23 2.15 22.68
N GLU A 261 8.95 1.83 22.82
CA GLU A 261 8.46 0.50 23.17
C GLU A 261 7.62 -0.10 22.04
N ALA A 262 7.88 -1.38 21.74
CA ALA A 262 7.07 -2.13 20.80
C ALA A 262 5.89 -2.77 21.54
N ALA A 263 4.68 -2.57 21.03
CA ALA A 263 3.49 -3.29 21.50
C ALA A 263 3.63 -4.81 21.30
N ALA A 264 4.33 -5.21 20.23
CA ALA A 264 4.71 -6.60 19.96
C ALA A 264 5.93 -6.67 19.03
N VAL A 265 6.61 -7.81 19.00
CA VAL A 265 7.55 -8.17 17.94
C VAL A 265 7.07 -9.46 17.30
N ILE A 266 6.90 -9.45 15.98
CA ILE A 266 6.42 -10.59 15.21
C ILE A 266 7.51 -11.02 14.24
N ALA A 267 7.84 -12.31 14.25
CA ALA A 267 8.61 -12.92 13.17
C ALA A 267 7.67 -13.25 12.01
N LEU A 268 8.02 -12.74 10.83
CA LEU A 268 7.34 -13.05 9.60
C LEU A 268 8.12 -14.15 8.90
N ASP A 269 7.49 -15.31 8.77
CA ASP A 269 7.95 -16.46 7.97
C ASP A 269 6.87 -16.75 6.92
N ASN A 270 7.08 -16.25 5.71
CA ASN A 270 6.10 -16.29 4.61
C ASN A 270 4.74 -15.69 5.00
N LEU A 271 4.79 -14.59 5.75
CA LEU A 271 3.63 -13.87 6.27
C LEU A 271 3.73 -12.37 5.96
N SER A 272 2.56 -11.75 5.99
CA SER A 272 2.33 -10.33 5.84
C SER A 272 1.79 -9.72 7.12
N ILE A 273 2.03 -8.42 7.28
CA ILE A 273 1.51 -7.62 8.38
C ILE A 273 1.12 -6.24 7.86
N ALA A 274 -0.06 -5.78 8.24
CA ALA A 274 -0.56 -4.45 7.91
C ALA A 274 -1.16 -3.80 9.16
N THR A 275 -1.10 -2.47 9.25
CA THR A 275 -1.61 -1.73 10.40
C THR A 275 -2.43 -0.53 9.95
N SER A 276 -3.68 -0.47 10.40
CA SER A 276 -4.56 0.70 10.27
C SER A 276 -4.61 1.43 11.60
N GLY A 277 -4.54 2.77 11.62
CA GLY A 277 -4.63 3.54 12.87
C GLY A 277 -4.43 5.04 12.69
N ASP A 278 -4.98 5.83 13.61
CA ASP A 278 -5.02 7.29 13.52
C ASP A 278 -4.19 8.02 14.59
N TYR A 279 -3.46 7.28 15.43
CA TYR A 279 -2.68 7.85 16.52
C TYR A 279 -1.56 8.80 16.07
N ARG A 280 -1.13 8.74 14.80
CA ARG A 280 -0.21 9.72 14.18
C ARG A 280 -0.90 10.69 13.21
N ARG A 281 -2.14 10.42 12.80
CA ARG A 281 -2.83 11.15 11.71
C ARG A 281 -4.27 11.45 12.12
N TYR A 282 -4.48 12.65 12.64
CA TYR A 282 -5.80 13.17 13.01
C TYR A 282 -5.98 14.61 12.50
N PHE A 283 -7.22 14.98 12.22
CA PHE A 283 -7.60 16.33 11.82
C PHE A 283 -8.15 17.11 13.03
N GLU A 284 -7.68 18.34 13.25
CA GLU A 284 -8.24 19.29 14.22
C GLU A 284 -8.84 20.49 13.45
N PRO A 285 -10.15 20.81 13.60
CA PRO A 285 -10.82 21.91 12.87
C PRO A 285 -10.30 23.33 13.14
N SER A 286 -9.24 23.49 13.92
CA SER A 286 -8.55 24.76 14.16
C SER A 286 -7.54 25.15 13.06
N GLY A 287 -7.42 24.33 12.00
CA GLY A 287 -6.68 24.69 10.78
C GLY A 287 -5.18 24.41 10.80
N PHE A 288 -4.68 23.65 11.78
CA PHE A 288 -3.29 23.20 11.80
C PHE A 288 -3.20 21.68 11.59
N GLU A 289 -2.89 21.26 10.36
CA GLU A 289 -2.32 19.92 10.14
C GLU A 289 -1.04 19.80 10.97
N HIS A 290 -1.02 18.88 11.92
CA HIS A 290 0.20 18.53 12.65
C HIS A 290 0.93 17.42 11.89
N THR A 291 1.90 17.79 11.07
CA THR A 291 2.98 16.88 10.66
C THR A 291 4.12 16.99 11.66
N GLY A 292 4.16 16.08 12.64
CA GLY A 292 5.30 15.85 13.53
C GLY A 292 5.27 16.56 14.88
N GLY A 293 5.59 15.81 15.94
CA GLY A 293 5.96 16.34 17.26
C GLY A 293 4.90 16.15 18.36
N GLU A 294 5.31 15.45 19.41
CA GLU A 294 4.62 15.15 20.67
C GLU A 294 3.64 16.21 21.20
N ARG A 295 2.44 15.76 21.59
CA ARG A 295 1.74 16.27 22.78
C ARG A 295 1.02 15.13 23.51
N SER A 296 1.64 14.64 24.57
CA SER A 296 0.98 13.91 25.67
C SER A 296 0.14 14.90 26.50
N GLY A 297 -1.06 15.21 26.04
CA GLY A 297 -2.01 16.03 26.80
C GLY A 297 -3.37 16.04 26.13
N ALA A 298 -4.43 15.85 26.92
CA ALA A 298 -5.80 16.06 26.49
C ALA A 298 -5.97 17.48 25.92
N PRO A 299 -6.71 17.67 24.81
CA PRO A 299 -6.84 18.99 24.18
C PRO A 299 -7.51 19.97 25.13
N THR A 300 -6.75 20.98 25.56
CA THR A 300 -7.27 22.14 26.27
C THR A 300 -8.02 23.04 25.29
N GLY A 301 -9.27 22.68 25.02
CA GLY A 301 -10.24 23.51 24.32
C GLY A 301 -10.96 22.81 23.19
N GLY A 302 -11.95 21.97 23.49
CA GLY A 302 -13.10 21.61 22.63
C GLY A 302 -12.86 21.05 21.21
N ALA A 303 -11.63 20.98 20.71
CA ALA A 303 -11.31 20.56 19.36
C ALA A 303 -11.39 19.04 19.26
N ARG A 304 -12.40 18.56 18.53
CA ARG A 304 -12.58 17.13 18.23
C ARG A 304 -11.52 16.72 17.22
N ARG A 305 -10.70 15.72 17.58
CA ARG A 305 -9.81 15.03 16.64
C ARG A 305 -10.66 14.13 15.74
N TYR A 306 -10.49 14.24 14.43
CA TYR A 306 -11.16 13.37 13.47
C TYR A 306 -10.15 12.37 12.88
N SER A 307 -10.52 11.10 12.91
CA SER A 307 -9.79 10.03 12.22
C SER A 307 -9.83 10.25 10.70
N HIS A 308 -8.80 9.78 9.99
CA HIS A 308 -8.85 9.68 8.52
C HIS A 308 -9.61 8.42 8.05
N THR A 309 -9.99 7.54 8.97
CA THR A 309 -10.84 6.40 8.68
C THR A 309 -12.31 6.80 8.84
N LEU A 310 -13.11 6.60 7.78
CA LEU A 310 -14.55 6.86 7.78
C LEU A 310 -15.32 5.57 8.05
N ASP A 311 -16.44 5.65 8.74
CA ASP A 311 -17.43 4.57 8.77
C ASP A 311 -18.42 4.76 7.61
N PRO A 312 -18.42 3.89 6.58
CA PRO A 312 -19.31 4.02 5.41
C PRO A 312 -20.79 4.13 5.81
N ARG A 313 -21.18 3.46 6.90
CA ARG A 313 -22.58 3.39 7.36
C ARG A 313 -23.04 4.71 7.95
N THR A 314 -22.15 5.47 8.59
CA THR A 314 -22.47 6.78 9.17
C THR A 314 -22.11 7.94 8.25
N GLY A 315 -21.17 7.72 7.32
CA GLY A 315 -20.56 8.73 6.47
C GLY A 315 -19.57 9.65 7.18
N ALA A 316 -19.28 9.43 8.46
CA ALA A 316 -18.42 10.27 9.27
C ALA A 316 -17.13 9.54 9.68
N PRO A 317 -16.08 10.28 10.08
CA PRO A 317 -14.94 9.71 10.77
C PRO A 317 -15.37 8.81 11.93
N ILE A 318 -14.68 7.69 12.09
CA ILE A 318 -14.94 6.77 13.20
C ILE A 318 -14.83 7.50 14.54
N ASP A 319 -15.74 7.19 15.46
CA ASP A 319 -15.75 7.70 16.83
C ASP A 319 -15.80 6.51 17.79
N ASN A 320 -14.68 5.77 17.84
CA ASN A 320 -14.54 4.59 18.68
C ASN A 320 -13.17 4.60 19.39
N ALA A 321 -12.96 3.67 20.33
CA ALA A 321 -11.76 3.65 21.15
C ALA A 321 -10.52 3.05 20.46
N VAL A 322 -10.59 2.63 19.19
CA VAL A 322 -9.46 1.99 18.50
C VAL A 322 -8.45 3.06 18.11
N ALA A 323 -7.20 2.90 18.56
CA ALA A 323 -6.08 3.73 18.13
C ALA A 323 -5.34 3.12 16.94
N SER A 324 -5.20 1.79 16.93
CA SER A 324 -4.71 1.03 15.79
C SER A 324 -5.18 -0.43 15.83
N VAL A 325 -5.21 -1.06 14.65
CA VAL A 325 -5.36 -2.49 14.46
C VAL A 325 -4.25 -2.99 13.56
N THR A 326 -3.51 -3.98 14.03
CA THR A 326 -2.50 -4.69 13.25
C THR A 326 -3.00 -6.10 12.94
N VAL A 327 -2.96 -6.50 11.67
CA VAL A 327 -3.37 -7.83 11.21
C VAL A 327 -2.18 -8.56 10.60
N VAL A 328 -2.02 -9.84 10.96
CA VAL A 328 -1.05 -10.76 10.34
C VAL A 328 -1.80 -11.77 9.47
N HIS A 329 -1.40 -11.90 8.22
CA HIS A 329 -2.07 -12.74 7.22
C HIS A 329 -1.06 -13.33 6.23
N GLU A 330 -1.42 -14.35 5.45
CA GLU A 330 -0.53 -14.93 4.41
C GLU A 330 -0.36 -14.01 3.18
N ARG A 331 -1.34 -13.14 2.97
CA ARG A 331 -1.44 -12.17 1.87
C ARG A 331 -1.63 -10.78 2.44
N CYS A 332 -0.81 -9.84 1.99
CA CYS A 332 -0.80 -8.48 2.50
C CYS A 332 -2.05 -7.70 2.08
N MET A 333 -2.60 -7.97 0.89
CA MET A 333 -3.88 -7.41 0.44
C MET A 333 -5.00 -7.60 1.48
N HIS A 334 -5.14 -8.83 1.99
CA HIS A 334 -6.15 -9.13 3.00
C HIS A 334 -5.80 -8.54 4.37
N ALA A 335 -4.52 -8.51 4.77
CA ALA A 335 -4.12 -7.87 6.02
C ALA A 335 -4.50 -6.38 6.05
N ASP A 336 -4.25 -5.66 4.95
CA ASP A 336 -4.53 -4.23 4.79
C ASP A 336 -6.04 -3.93 4.89
N ALA A 337 -6.84 -4.66 4.10
CA ALA A 337 -8.29 -4.51 4.09
C ALA A 337 -8.92 -4.90 5.43
N LEU A 338 -8.48 -6.00 6.04
CA LEU A 338 -8.97 -6.46 7.35
C LEU A 338 -8.59 -5.49 8.46
N ALA A 339 -7.37 -4.92 8.46
CA ALA A 339 -6.98 -3.93 9.45
C ALA A 339 -7.93 -2.72 9.40
N THR A 340 -8.25 -2.23 8.21
CA THR A 340 -9.23 -1.14 8.04
C THR A 340 -10.63 -1.53 8.50
N ALA A 341 -11.13 -2.70 8.08
CA ALA A 341 -12.46 -3.18 8.48
C ALA A 341 -12.61 -3.33 10.00
N LEU A 342 -11.60 -3.89 10.65
CA LEU A 342 -11.57 -4.07 12.11
C LEU A 342 -11.50 -2.73 12.85
N THR A 343 -10.76 -1.75 12.31
CA THR A 343 -10.73 -0.37 12.83
C THR A 343 -12.13 0.26 12.78
N VAL A 344 -12.86 0.12 11.66
CA VAL A 344 -14.25 0.63 11.52
C VAL A 344 -15.23 -0.09 12.44
N LEU A 345 -15.15 -1.42 12.55
CA LEU A 345 -16.00 -2.22 13.45
C LEU A 345 -15.80 -1.83 14.93
N GLY A 346 -14.63 -1.30 15.29
CA GLY A 346 -14.29 -0.90 16.65
C GLY A 346 -14.00 -2.09 17.58
N ALA A 347 -13.62 -1.79 18.83
CA ALA A 347 -13.07 -2.80 19.74
C ALA A 347 -13.95 -4.04 19.93
N ARG A 348 -15.24 -3.87 20.25
CA ARG A 348 -16.14 -4.99 20.59
C ARG A 348 -16.50 -5.83 19.37
N ALA A 349 -17.05 -5.21 18.32
CA ALA A 349 -17.49 -5.93 17.14
C ALA A 349 -16.29 -6.42 16.31
N GLY A 350 -15.19 -5.65 16.27
CA GLY A 350 -13.96 -6.02 15.61
C GLY A 350 -13.29 -7.24 16.26
N LEU A 351 -13.12 -7.27 17.60
CA LEU A 351 -12.58 -8.46 18.27
C LEU A 351 -13.49 -9.68 18.10
N ALA A 352 -14.82 -9.51 18.14
CA ALA A 352 -15.76 -10.60 17.90
C ALA A 352 -15.66 -11.14 16.47
N TYR A 353 -15.58 -10.25 15.48
CA TYR A 353 -15.35 -10.60 14.07
C TYR A 353 -14.02 -11.34 13.91
N ALA A 354 -12.92 -10.78 14.43
CA ALA A 354 -11.59 -11.34 14.31
C ALA A 354 -11.50 -12.74 14.94
N ASN A 355 -12.11 -12.96 16.10
CA ASN A 355 -12.16 -14.28 16.73
C ASN A 355 -13.01 -15.29 15.94
N ARG A 356 -14.17 -14.86 15.41
CA ARG A 356 -15.04 -15.72 14.59
C ARG A 356 -14.33 -16.17 13.32
N CYS A 357 -13.62 -15.26 12.66
CA CYS A 357 -12.86 -15.54 11.44
C CYS A 357 -11.43 -16.06 11.72
N GLN A 358 -11.09 -16.34 12.99
CA GLN A 358 -9.79 -16.85 13.45
C GLN A 358 -8.58 -16.01 12.98
N LEU A 359 -8.77 -14.70 12.84
CA LEU A 359 -7.73 -13.77 12.39
C LEU A 359 -6.66 -13.58 13.46
N ALA A 360 -5.41 -13.36 13.05
CA ALA A 360 -4.37 -12.85 13.92
C ALA A 360 -4.41 -11.32 13.90
N ALA A 361 -5.02 -10.73 14.92
CA ALA A 361 -5.13 -9.28 15.06
C ALA A 361 -4.69 -8.81 16.45
N LEU A 362 -4.08 -7.63 16.48
CA LEU A 362 -3.76 -6.87 17.68
C LEU A 362 -4.47 -5.52 17.60
N PHE A 363 -5.33 -5.25 18.57
CA PHE A 363 -5.98 -3.96 18.75
C PHE A 363 -5.23 -3.19 19.82
N VAL A 364 -4.90 -1.92 19.53
CA VAL A 364 -4.50 -0.96 20.55
C VAL A 364 -5.66 -0.01 20.76
N LEU A 365 -6.14 0.05 22.01
CA LEU A 365 -7.33 0.80 22.40
C LEU A 365 -6.95 1.98 23.30
N ARG A 366 -7.68 3.09 23.17
CA ARG A 366 -7.64 4.25 24.06
C ARG A 366 -8.46 3.91 25.31
N GLU A 367 -7.82 3.82 26.46
CA GLU A 367 -8.48 3.58 27.76
C GLU A 367 -7.97 4.63 28.77
N GLY A 368 -8.82 5.59 29.15
CA GLY A 368 -8.42 6.73 29.99
C GLY A 368 -7.37 7.61 29.31
N GLU A 369 -6.32 7.97 30.04
CA GLU A 369 -5.15 8.72 29.52
C GLU A 369 -4.12 7.82 28.82
N GLY A 370 -4.39 6.52 28.71
CA GLY A 370 -3.43 5.52 28.23
C GLY A 370 -3.94 4.65 27.08
N PHE A 371 -3.12 3.66 26.74
CA PHE A 371 -3.41 2.67 25.72
C PHE A 371 -3.36 1.26 26.29
N VAL A 372 -4.27 0.41 25.80
CA VAL A 372 -4.32 -1.00 26.17
C VAL A 372 -4.36 -1.89 24.93
N ALA A 373 -3.49 -2.90 24.92
CA ALA A 373 -3.41 -3.89 23.87
C ALA A 373 -4.38 -5.06 24.12
N ARG A 374 -5.10 -5.48 23.07
CA ARG A 374 -5.98 -6.66 23.05
C ARG A 374 -5.67 -7.49 21.80
N ALA A 375 -5.14 -8.69 21.99
CA ALA A 375 -4.75 -9.58 20.89
C ALA A 375 -5.72 -10.75 20.75
N THR A 376 -5.96 -11.22 19.53
CA THR A 376 -6.65 -12.49 19.28
C THR A 376 -5.73 -13.67 19.60
N PRO A 377 -6.28 -14.88 19.86
CA PRO A 377 -5.46 -16.07 20.09
C PRO A 377 -4.46 -16.35 18.95
N GLY A 378 -4.90 -16.14 17.70
CA GLY A 378 -4.06 -16.32 16.51
C GLY A 378 -2.87 -15.36 16.44
N PHE A 379 -3.00 -14.14 16.99
CA PHE A 379 -1.90 -13.19 17.08
C PHE A 379 -0.91 -13.59 18.16
N VAL A 380 -1.40 -13.96 19.36
CA VAL A 380 -0.55 -14.42 20.47
C VAL A 380 0.27 -15.65 20.09
N ALA A 381 -0.32 -16.60 19.35
CA ALA A 381 0.38 -17.78 18.87
C ALA A 381 1.57 -17.42 17.94
N ARG A 382 1.37 -16.47 17.03
CA ARG A 382 2.43 -15.99 16.12
C ARG A 382 3.51 -15.20 16.87
N GLN A 383 3.14 -14.40 17.85
CA GLN A 383 4.09 -13.67 18.69
C GLN A 383 5.00 -14.59 19.50
N ARG A 384 4.49 -15.69 20.05
CA ARG A 384 5.29 -16.67 20.81
C ARG A 384 6.23 -17.50 19.95
N SER A 385 5.97 -17.58 18.65
CA SER A 385 6.77 -18.33 17.69
C SER A 385 7.93 -17.50 17.11
N ALA A 386 8.03 -16.22 17.50
CA ALA A 386 9.03 -15.25 17.04
C ALA A 386 10.28 -15.20 17.92
#